data_AF-A0A7Y4WK20-F1
#
_entry.id   AF-A0A7Y4WK20-F1
#
_cell.length_a   1.000
_cell.length_b   1.000
_cell.length_c   1.000
_cell.angle_alpha   90.00
_cell.angle_beta   90.00
_cell.angle_gamma   90.00
#
_symmetry.space_group_name_H-M   'P 1'
#
loop_
_entity.id
_entity.type
_entity.pdbx_description
1 polymer ?
#
loop_
_entity_poly.entity_id
_entity_poly.type
_entity_poly.pdbx_seq_one_letter_code
_entity_poly.pdbx_strand_id
1 'polypeptide(L)'
;MNAPEHEPAPWFLARRLFLAGIAVCYGVAFVSLWVQLPGLYGAEGIAPVAEFLAGLEQRLPWSERWKLPTLFWFGASDAALGGLCASGIALSVLAVLGLLPRVALAALWALCLSFASVGAPFLNFQWDALLLEAGFLAIFAAPGGLRPFARELAPPSPVHLWLVRWLLVRLMLLSGLVKLLSGDECWWDLSALDYHYWTQPLPHRLSVYAHQMPAWFRELSVLVMFALELGAPLLVFGPRRCKQVAAGAIVLLMALISATGNYGFFNLLTVVLCIPLLDDRAWRVLLWRTAPPAPPSTQSTPRAPGRRRIATLVFASVVVLLTSVSALLGLGLSLPAPVERLHAWAAPLTSFNSYGLFRVMTRARPELVIEGSRDGETWAPYLFHHKPIELERAPSFAGLHLPRLDWQLWFAALEHDRPYRSSWYPRFLERLLSGSAPVLALLRTNPFPGAPPRFLRSTVYSYEFSSPAERRAGTWWRRRDPRPFFPTVTLEDGELRSISITLSLPPTWKLTVPRNVFRCAKRPKYARIFATSAGSSWSNQLSPHCSG
;
A
#
# COMPACT_ATOMS: atom_id res chain seq x y z
N MET A 1 -42.01 18.68 -30.42
CA MET A 1 -41.67 17.39 -29.78
C MET A 1 -40.17 17.21 -29.90
N ASN A 2 -39.40 17.60 -28.87
CA ASN A 2 -37.94 17.50 -28.89
C ASN A 2 -37.54 16.10 -28.43
N ALA A 3 -37.09 15.26 -29.36
CA ALA A 3 -36.41 14.02 -29.03
C ALA A 3 -35.07 14.37 -28.34
N PRO A 4 -34.71 13.76 -27.20
CA PRO A 4 -33.42 14.04 -26.58
C PRO A 4 -32.32 13.35 -27.38
N GLU A 5 -31.43 14.16 -27.97
CA GLU A 5 -30.12 13.77 -28.50
C GLU A 5 -29.44 12.73 -27.61
N HIS A 6 -29.34 11.48 -28.07
CA HIS A 6 -28.50 10.45 -27.45
C HIS A 6 -27.57 9.85 -28.48
N GLU A 7 -26.71 10.67 -29.08
CA GLU A 7 -25.49 10.14 -29.67
C GLU A 7 -24.52 9.74 -28.53
N PRO A 8 -24.07 8.47 -28.46
CA PRO A 8 -23.06 8.09 -27.49
C PRO A 8 -21.75 8.79 -27.82
N ALA A 9 -21.29 9.68 -26.94
CA ALA A 9 -19.99 10.31 -27.08
C ALA A 9 -18.89 9.23 -27.14
N PRO A 10 -17.91 9.36 -28.06
CA PRO A 10 -16.77 8.45 -28.09
C PRO A 10 -16.02 8.51 -26.76
N TRP A 11 -15.45 7.39 -26.32
CA TRP A 11 -14.70 7.25 -25.05
C TRP A 11 -13.19 7.10 -25.30
N PHE A 12 -12.71 7.68 -26.40
CA PHE A 12 -11.36 7.50 -26.89
C PHE A 12 -10.35 8.27 -26.03
N LEU A 13 -10.61 9.56 -25.80
CA LEU A 13 -9.78 10.41 -24.96
C LEU A 13 -9.78 9.91 -23.51
N ALA A 14 -10.95 9.58 -22.96
CA ALA A 14 -11.09 9.05 -21.61
C ALA A 14 -10.25 7.77 -21.43
N ARG A 15 -10.31 6.83 -22.40
CA ARG A 15 -9.48 5.62 -22.38
C ARG A 15 -7.99 5.93 -22.47
N ARG A 16 -7.58 6.83 -23.36
CA ARG A 16 -6.16 7.21 -23.49
C ARG A 16 -5.62 7.82 -22.19
N LEU A 17 -6.37 8.74 -21.59
CA LEU A 17 -6.02 9.37 -20.32
C LEU A 17 -5.96 8.34 -19.18
N PHE A 18 -6.92 7.41 -19.13
CA PHE A 18 -6.93 6.33 -18.14
C PHE A 18 -5.68 5.45 -18.25
N LEU A 19 -5.36 4.97 -19.46
CA LEU A 19 -4.21 4.08 -19.69
C LEU A 19 -2.88 4.80 -19.43
N ALA A 20 -2.76 6.07 -19.84
CA ALA A 20 -1.61 6.90 -19.51
C ALA A 20 -1.50 7.14 -18.01
N GLY A 21 -2.62 7.39 -17.31
CA GLY A 21 -2.65 7.55 -15.86
C GLY A 21 -2.18 6.29 -15.12
N ILE A 22 -2.63 5.10 -15.54
CA ILE A 22 -2.15 3.82 -14.98
C ILE A 22 -0.65 3.66 -15.21
N ALA A 23 -0.16 3.99 -16.41
CA ALA A 23 1.26 3.95 -16.71
C ALA A 23 2.06 4.94 -15.84
N VAL A 24 1.57 6.16 -15.61
CA VAL A 24 2.19 7.12 -14.68
C VAL A 24 2.25 6.55 -13.27
N CYS A 25 1.18 5.94 -12.77
CA CYS A 25 1.19 5.28 -11.45
C CYS A 25 2.25 4.17 -11.36
N TYR A 26 2.41 3.35 -12.41
CA TYR A 26 3.50 2.38 -12.48
C TYR A 26 4.88 3.05 -12.44
N GLY A 27 5.10 4.07 -13.26
CA GLY A 27 6.37 4.81 -13.30
C GLY A 27 6.74 5.38 -11.93
N VAL A 28 5.78 6.03 -11.26
CA VAL A 28 5.92 6.54 -9.90
C VAL A 28 6.24 5.42 -8.90
N ALA A 29 5.53 4.29 -8.96
CA ALA A 29 5.77 3.16 -8.08
C ALA A 29 7.18 2.56 -8.27
N PHE A 30 7.64 2.41 -9.52
CA PHE A 30 8.99 1.93 -9.82
C PHE A 30 10.07 2.93 -9.40
N VAL A 31 9.93 4.23 -9.68
CA VAL A 31 10.88 5.25 -9.21
C VAL A 31 10.94 5.26 -7.68
N SER A 32 9.79 5.21 -7.01
CA SER A 32 9.70 5.16 -5.56
C SER A 32 10.35 3.91 -4.97
N LEU A 33 10.25 2.77 -5.66
CA LEU A 33 10.89 1.52 -5.24
C LEU A 33 12.39 1.54 -5.52
N TRP A 34 12.81 2.00 -6.70
CA TRP A 34 14.21 2.03 -7.15
C TRP A 34 15.14 2.67 -6.13
N VAL A 35 14.76 3.84 -5.60
CA VAL A 35 15.60 4.59 -4.65
C VAL A 35 15.76 3.90 -3.30
N GLN A 36 14.88 2.95 -2.97
CA GLN A 36 14.93 2.17 -1.72
C GLN A 36 15.43 0.73 -1.96
N LEU A 37 15.52 0.30 -3.22
CA LEU A 37 15.72 -1.09 -3.60
C LEU A 37 17.02 -1.70 -3.05
N PRO A 38 18.19 -1.03 -3.12
CA PRO A 38 19.42 -1.57 -2.57
C PRO A 38 19.33 -1.86 -1.06
N GLY A 39 18.78 -0.91 -0.29
CA GLY A 39 18.66 -1.04 1.16
C GLY A 39 17.57 -2.01 1.60
N LEU A 40 16.48 -2.16 0.83
CA LEU A 40 15.40 -3.06 1.20
C LEU A 40 15.65 -4.50 0.75
N TYR A 41 16.07 -4.70 -0.52
CA TYR A 41 16.00 -5.99 -1.21
C TYR A 41 17.32 -6.47 -1.82
N GLY A 42 18.34 -5.61 -1.87
CA GLY A 42 19.67 -5.97 -2.34
C GLY A 42 20.36 -6.98 -1.42
N ALA A 43 21.49 -7.52 -1.87
CA ALA A 43 22.26 -8.52 -1.12
C ALA A 43 22.68 -8.04 0.29
N GLU A 44 22.97 -6.75 0.43
CA GLU A 44 23.30 -6.10 1.71
C GLU A 44 22.11 -5.42 2.41
N GLY A 45 20.90 -5.62 1.87
CA GLY A 45 19.66 -5.02 2.35
C GLY A 45 19.03 -5.74 3.55
N ILE A 46 17.90 -5.20 3.99
CA ILE A 46 17.13 -5.70 5.15
C ILE A 46 16.49 -7.07 4.86
N ALA A 47 15.94 -7.24 3.65
CA ALA A 47 15.25 -8.46 3.20
C ALA A 47 15.76 -8.90 1.81
N PRO A 48 16.98 -9.45 1.71
CA PRO A 48 17.58 -9.81 0.42
C PRO A 48 16.73 -10.80 -0.37
N VAL A 49 16.32 -10.44 -1.59
CA VAL A 49 15.46 -11.28 -2.43
C VAL A 49 16.18 -12.55 -2.89
N ALA A 50 17.47 -12.45 -3.22
CA ALA A 50 18.28 -13.59 -3.63
C ALA A 50 18.34 -14.67 -2.54
N GLU A 51 18.56 -14.26 -1.29
CA GLU A 51 18.62 -15.18 -0.16
C GLU A 51 17.25 -15.81 0.14
N PHE A 52 16.19 -15.01 0.10
CA PHE A 52 14.82 -15.50 0.27
C PHE A 52 14.47 -16.58 -0.76
N LEU A 53 14.77 -16.34 -2.04
CA LEU A 53 14.51 -17.31 -3.11
C LEU A 53 15.39 -18.55 -2.98
N ALA A 54 16.70 -18.40 -2.71
CA ALA A 54 17.60 -19.54 -2.53
C ALA A 54 17.14 -20.48 -1.40
N GLY A 55 16.65 -19.92 -0.29
CA GLY A 55 16.07 -20.71 0.81
C GLY A 55 14.77 -21.44 0.44
N LEU A 56 14.02 -20.91 -0.54
CA LEU A 56 12.81 -21.56 -1.07
C LEU A 56 13.11 -22.58 -2.16
N GLU A 57 14.14 -22.38 -3.00
CA GLU A 57 14.48 -23.32 -4.07
C GLU A 57 14.75 -24.73 -3.55
N GLN A 58 15.33 -24.83 -2.36
CA GLN A 58 15.60 -26.10 -1.69
C GLN A 58 14.33 -26.81 -1.18
N ARG A 59 13.21 -26.08 -1.01
CA ARG A 59 11.99 -26.56 -0.35
C ARG A 59 10.77 -26.58 -1.26
N LEU A 60 10.77 -25.80 -2.34
CA LEU A 60 9.63 -25.58 -3.22
C LEU A 60 9.89 -26.21 -4.59
N PRO A 61 9.19 -27.30 -4.95
CA PRO A 61 9.35 -27.92 -6.26
C PRO A 61 8.92 -26.97 -7.38
N TRP A 62 9.46 -27.17 -8.58
CA TRP A 62 9.18 -26.31 -9.74
C TRP A 62 7.67 -26.19 -10.05
N SER A 63 6.91 -27.27 -9.83
CA SER A 63 5.45 -27.31 -9.99
C SER A 63 4.68 -26.40 -9.03
N GLU A 64 5.31 -25.88 -7.98
CA GLU A 64 4.69 -25.00 -6.99
C GLU A 64 5.19 -23.56 -7.04
N ARG A 65 6.22 -23.27 -7.86
CA ARG A 65 6.77 -21.90 -8.01
C ARG A 65 5.76 -20.91 -8.57
N TRP A 66 4.70 -21.36 -9.25
CA TRP A 66 3.60 -20.50 -9.70
C TRP A 66 2.88 -19.80 -8.54
N LYS A 67 2.96 -20.33 -7.32
CA LYS A 67 2.39 -19.71 -6.11
C LYS A 67 3.17 -18.47 -5.67
N LEU A 68 4.36 -18.27 -6.23
CA LEU A 68 5.20 -17.08 -6.05
C LEU A 68 5.60 -16.56 -7.45
N PRO A 69 4.66 -15.96 -8.19
CA PRO A 69 4.88 -15.60 -9.60
C PRO A 69 5.87 -14.45 -9.71
N THR A 70 7.13 -14.77 -10.00
CA THR A 70 8.18 -13.77 -10.12
C THR A 70 9.20 -14.12 -11.20
N LEU A 71 9.69 -13.09 -11.90
CA LEU A 71 10.81 -13.22 -12.83
C LEU A 71 12.15 -13.47 -12.10
N PHE A 72 12.22 -13.23 -10.79
CA PHE A 72 13.44 -13.42 -10.01
C PHE A 72 13.85 -14.88 -9.84
N TRP A 73 13.00 -15.85 -10.21
CA TRP A 73 13.40 -17.25 -10.34
C TRP A 73 14.49 -17.48 -11.40
N PHE A 74 14.65 -16.55 -12.35
CA PHE A 74 15.71 -16.62 -13.38
C PHE A 74 16.98 -15.85 -12.99
N GLY A 75 16.98 -15.17 -11.85
CA GLY A 75 18.10 -14.35 -11.38
C GLY A 75 17.63 -13.21 -10.50
N ALA A 76 18.21 -13.10 -9.31
CA ALA A 76 17.82 -12.14 -8.28
C ALA A 76 19.00 -11.28 -7.80
N SER A 77 20.02 -11.08 -8.64
CA SER A 77 21.15 -10.19 -8.32
C SER A 77 20.71 -8.73 -8.21
N ASP A 78 21.51 -7.90 -7.55
CA ASP A 78 21.25 -6.46 -7.42
C ASP A 78 21.12 -5.77 -8.78
N ALA A 79 21.92 -6.21 -9.77
CA ALA A 79 21.82 -5.74 -11.15
C ALA A 79 20.51 -6.18 -11.82
N ALA A 80 20.00 -7.38 -11.55
CA ALA A 80 18.72 -7.84 -12.06
C ALA A 80 17.55 -7.07 -11.42
N LEU A 81 17.59 -6.88 -10.10
CA LEU A 81 16.62 -6.08 -9.36
C LEU A 81 16.55 -4.65 -9.90
N GLY A 82 17.71 -4.00 -10.06
CA GLY A 82 17.82 -2.72 -10.75
C GLY A 82 17.26 -2.80 -12.17
N GLY A 83 17.82 -3.65 -13.04
CA GLY A 83 17.42 -3.76 -14.45
C GLY A 83 15.91 -3.92 -14.67
N LEU A 84 15.22 -4.74 -13.87
CA LEU A 84 13.76 -4.89 -13.96
C LEU A 84 13.00 -3.64 -13.53
N CYS A 85 13.48 -2.92 -12.51
CA CYS A 85 12.89 -1.67 -12.07
C CYS A 85 13.03 -0.57 -13.15
N ALA A 86 14.16 -0.54 -13.87
CA ALA A 86 14.46 0.45 -14.93
C ALA A 86 13.63 0.15 -16.16
N SER A 87 13.51 -1.14 -16.48
CA SER A 87 12.60 -1.63 -17.51
C SER A 87 11.17 -1.21 -17.20
N GLY A 88 10.73 -1.30 -15.93
CA GLY A 88 9.43 -0.79 -15.48
C GLY A 88 9.26 0.71 -15.74
N ILE A 89 10.26 1.53 -15.41
CA ILE A 89 10.23 2.97 -15.69
C ILE A 89 10.18 3.24 -17.20
N ALA A 90 11.03 2.60 -18.00
CA ALA A 90 11.06 2.77 -19.46
C ALA A 90 9.73 2.35 -20.12
N LEU A 91 9.17 1.20 -19.72
CA LEU A 91 7.88 0.72 -20.20
C LEU A 91 6.73 1.65 -19.81
N SER A 92 6.81 2.30 -18.65
CA SER A 92 5.82 3.29 -18.23
C SER A 92 5.81 4.50 -19.16
N VAL A 93 6.98 4.99 -19.55
CA VAL A 93 7.13 6.09 -20.52
C VAL A 93 6.59 5.67 -21.89
N LEU A 94 6.93 4.47 -22.37
CA LEU A 94 6.42 3.95 -23.65
C LEU A 94 4.89 3.85 -23.65
N ALA A 95 4.29 3.36 -22.56
CA ALA A 95 2.84 3.26 -22.41
C ALA A 95 2.15 4.63 -22.38
N VAL A 96 2.73 5.62 -21.69
CA VAL A 96 2.24 7.03 -21.70
C VAL A 96 2.28 7.62 -23.12
N LEU A 97 3.35 7.34 -23.87
CA LEU A 97 3.49 7.74 -25.28
C LEU A 97 2.53 6.97 -26.21
N GLY A 98 1.83 5.95 -25.71
CA GLY A 98 0.88 5.15 -26.48
C GLY A 98 1.55 4.16 -27.43
N LEU A 99 2.79 3.77 -27.14
CA LEU A 99 3.55 2.78 -27.89
C LEU A 99 3.29 1.37 -27.33
N LEU A 100 2.80 0.46 -28.18
CA LEU A 100 2.45 -0.93 -27.81
C LEU A 100 1.69 -1.03 -26.46
N PRO A 101 0.64 -0.22 -26.21
CA PRO A 101 0.13 0.02 -24.86
C PRO A 101 -0.31 -1.26 -24.16
N ARG A 102 -0.93 -2.22 -24.87
CA ARG A 102 -1.32 -3.51 -24.28
C ARG A 102 -0.13 -4.35 -23.83
N VAL A 103 0.93 -4.42 -24.65
CA VAL A 103 2.14 -5.19 -24.33
C VAL A 103 2.91 -4.51 -23.21
N ALA A 104 3.05 -3.19 -23.28
CA ALA A 104 3.72 -2.40 -22.24
C ALA A 104 2.99 -2.56 -20.89
N LEU A 105 1.66 -2.45 -20.84
CA LEU A 105 0.90 -2.66 -19.61
C LEU A 105 0.97 -4.10 -19.08
N ALA A 106 0.99 -5.10 -19.97
CA ALA A 106 1.16 -6.49 -19.55
C ALA A 106 2.55 -6.74 -18.94
N ALA A 107 3.59 -6.16 -19.55
CA ALA A 107 4.95 -6.22 -19.02
C ALA A 107 5.07 -5.46 -17.69
N LEU A 108 4.50 -4.26 -17.57
CA LEU A 108 4.45 -3.49 -16.32
C LEU A 108 3.76 -4.27 -15.20
N TRP A 109 2.62 -4.90 -15.50
CA TRP A 109 1.91 -5.74 -14.54
C TRP A 109 2.76 -6.93 -14.10
N ALA A 110 3.40 -7.65 -15.03
CA ALA A 110 4.27 -8.78 -14.70
C ALA A 110 5.50 -8.39 -13.87
N LEU A 111 6.12 -7.25 -14.18
CA LEU A 111 7.24 -6.70 -13.41
C LEU A 111 6.79 -6.31 -11.99
N CYS A 112 5.67 -5.59 -11.87
CA CYS A 112 5.13 -5.21 -10.58
C CYS A 112 4.75 -6.44 -9.73
N LEU A 113 4.17 -7.47 -10.36
CA LEU A 113 3.80 -8.73 -9.71
C LEU A 113 5.05 -9.47 -9.22
N SER A 114 6.13 -9.43 -10.01
CA SER A 114 7.40 -10.05 -9.65
C SER A 114 7.98 -9.48 -8.37
N PHE A 115 7.95 -8.15 -8.22
CA PHE A 115 8.34 -7.47 -7.00
C PHE A 115 7.37 -7.74 -5.85
N ALA A 116 6.06 -7.62 -6.08
CA ALA A 116 5.05 -7.82 -5.03
C ALA A 116 5.08 -9.24 -4.44
N SER A 117 5.37 -10.26 -5.26
CA SER A 117 5.42 -11.65 -4.83
C SER A 117 6.53 -11.92 -3.81
N VAL A 118 7.72 -11.32 -3.99
CA VAL A 118 8.89 -11.54 -3.11
C VAL A 118 9.12 -10.40 -2.13
N GLY A 119 8.35 -9.31 -2.25
CA GLY A 119 8.66 -8.06 -1.61
C GLY A 119 8.12 -7.91 -0.18
N ALA A 120 7.57 -8.96 0.43
CA ALA A 120 7.15 -8.90 1.82
C ALA A 120 8.35 -8.63 2.74
N PRO A 121 8.22 -7.76 3.77
CA PRO A 121 7.00 -7.04 4.17
C PRO A 121 6.78 -5.71 3.43
N PHE A 122 7.81 -5.16 2.78
CA PHE A 122 7.82 -3.78 2.29
C PHE A 122 6.96 -3.51 1.04
N LEU A 123 6.41 -4.54 0.38
CA LEU A 123 5.51 -4.44 -0.79
C LEU A 123 4.10 -5.01 -0.54
N ASN A 124 3.71 -5.20 0.72
CA ASN A 124 2.40 -5.76 1.10
C ASN A 124 1.36 -4.68 1.47
N PHE A 125 1.33 -3.58 0.72
CA PHE A 125 0.41 -2.49 1.01
C PHE A 125 -0.78 -2.44 0.05
N GLN A 126 -1.89 -1.85 0.49
CA GLN A 126 -3.14 -1.84 -0.28
C GLN A 126 -3.02 -1.17 -1.66
N TRP A 127 -2.17 -0.14 -1.80
CA TRP A 127 -1.94 0.51 -3.09
C TRP A 127 -1.11 -0.33 -4.06
N ASP A 128 -0.21 -1.20 -3.57
CA ASP A 128 0.52 -2.14 -4.43
C ASP A 128 -0.47 -3.16 -5.02
N ALA A 129 -1.38 -3.69 -4.19
CA ALA A 129 -2.47 -4.57 -4.60
C ALA A 129 -3.47 -3.88 -5.55
N LEU A 130 -3.87 -2.63 -5.27
CA LEU A 130 -4.74 -1.85 -6.14
C LEU A 130 -4.09 -1.59 -7.50
N LEU A 131 -2.79 -1.31 -7.55
CA LEU A 131 -2.07 -1.09 -8.81
C LEU A 131 -2.01 -2.35 -9.67
N LEU A 132 -1.79 -3.52 -9.06
CA LEU A 132 -1.82 -4.80 -9.77
C LEU A 132 -3.21 -5.10 -10.34
N GLU A 133 -4.26 -4.89 -9.57
CA GLU A 133 -5.62 -5.11 -10.07
C GLU A 133 -6.03 -4.09 -11.15
N ALA A 134 -5.75 -2.80 -10.94
CA ALA A 134 -6.04 -1.76 -11.92
C ALA A 134 -5.24 -1.95 -13.22
N GLY A 135 -3.96 -2.33 -13.10
CA GLY A 135 -3.09 -2.65 -14.23
C GLY A 135 -3.55 -3.89 -14.99
N PHE A 136 -3.97 -4.95 -14.30
CA PHE A 136 -4.54 -6.13 -14.91
C PHE A 136 -5.76 -5.78 -15.78
N LEU A 137 -6.70 -4.99 -15.25
CA LEU A 137 -7.85 -4.50 -16.02
C LEU A 137 -7.44 -3.58 -17.19
N ALA A 138 -6.41 -2.76 -17.00
CA ALA A 138 -5.90 -1.87 -18.03
C ALA A 138 -5.35 -2.62 -19.26
N ILE A 139 -4.77 -3.81 -19.10
CA ILE A 139 -4.32 -4.67 -20.22
C ILE A 139 -5.47 -4.95 -21.19
N PHE A 140 -6.65 -5.29 -20.67
CA PHE A 140 -7.83 -5.61 -21.48
C PHE A 140 -8.52 -4.36 -22.03
N ALA A 141 -8.47 -3.25 -21.29
CA ALA A 141 -8.92 -1.95 -21.78
C ALA A 141 -8.01 -1.38 -22.88
N ALA A 142 -6.73 -1.76 -22.92
CA ALA A 142 -5.76 -1.26 -23.88
C ALA A 142 -5.99 -1.80 -25.30
N PRO A 143 -5.83 -0.96 -26.34
CA PRO A 143 -5.81 -1.43 -27.72
C PRO A 143 -4.58 -2.27 -28.02
N GLY A 144 -4.70 -3.19 -28.98
CA GLY A 144 -3.55 -3.85 -29.59
C GLY A 144 -2.94 -2.99 -30.70
N GLY A 145 -1.69 -3.31 -31.08
CA GLY A 145 -0.97 -2.63 -32.16
C GLY A 145 0.14 -1.68 -31.66
N LEU A 146 0.99 -1.24 -32.58
CA LEU A 146 2.21 -0.46 -32.29
C LEU A 146 1.91 0.98 -31.85
N ARG A 147 1.03 1.69 -32.56
CA ARG A 147 0.60 3.08 -32.25
C ARG A 147 -0.91 3.23 -32.43
N PRO A 148 -1.72 2.52 -31.63
CA PRO A 148 -3.16 2.45 -31.84
C PRO A 148 -3.83 3.82 -31.74
N PHE A 149 -3.37 4.68 -30.82
CA PHE A 149 -3.94 6.03 -30.64
C PHE A 149 -3.65 7.01 -31.78
N ALA A 150 -2.78 6.66 -32.75
CA ALA A 150 -2.57 7.44 -33.96
C ALA A 150 -3.59 7.10 -35.07
N ARG A 151 -4.28 5.95 -34.96
CA ARG A 151 -5.14 5.39 -36.01
C ARG A 151 -6.50 4.90 -35.51
N GLU A 152 -6.82 5.10 -34.23
CA GLU A 152 -7.96 4.43 -33.61
C GLU A 152 -9.29 5.06 -33.98
N LEU A 153 -10.15 4.24 -34.59
CA LEU A 153 -11.54 4.57 -34.92
C LEU A 153 -12.55 3.77 -34.06
N ALA A 154 -12.11 2.73 -33.34
CA ALA A 154 -13.00 1.82 -32.63
C ALA A 154 -13.24 2.23 -31.16
N PRO A 155 -14.50 2.28 -30.69
CA PRO A 155 -14.81 2.62 -29.31
C PRO A 155 -14.34 1.51 -28.34
N PRO A 156 -14.00 1.85 -27.08
CA PRO A 156 -13.64 0.85 -26.07
C PRO A 156 -14.80 -0.09 -25.77
N SER A 157 -14.47 -1.33 -25.39
CA SER A 157 -15.45 -2.31 -24.91
C SER A 157 -16.20 -1.77 -23.67
N PRO A 158 -17.53 -1.69 -23.71
CA PRO A 158 -18.32 -1.26 -22.55
C PRO A 158 -18.08 -2.14 -21.31
N VAL A 159 -17.79 -3.43 -21.51
CA VAL A 159 -17.51 -4.39 -20.43
C VAL A 159 -16.22 -4.03 -19.70
N HIS A 160 -15.15 -3.67 -20.42
CA HIS A 160 -13.89 -3.29 -19.77
C HIS A 160 -14.03 -1.98 -18.98
N LEU A 161 -14.75 -0.99 -19.54
CA LEU A 161 -15.07 0.24 -18.81
C LEU A 161 -15.92 -0.06 -17.56
N TRP A 162 -16.86 -0.99 -17.66
CA TRP A 162 -17.68 -1.43 -16.54
C TRP A 162 -16.82 -2.10 -15.46
N LEU A 163 -15.84 -2.94 -15.81
CA LEU A 163 -14.93 -3.58 -14.85
C LEU A 163 -14.07 -2.57 -14.09
N VAL A 164 -13.57 -1.52 -14.76
CA VAL A 164 -12.83 -0.45 -14.08
C VAL A 164 -13.74 0.32 -13.12
N ARG A 165 -14.99 0.59 -13.52
CA ARG A 165 -16.00 1.19 -12.64
C ARG A 165 -16.35 0.28 -11.47
N TRP A 166 -16.44 -1.03 -11.69
CA TRP A 166 -16.63 -2.03 -10.65
C TRP A 166 -15.48 -1.99 -9.62
N LEU A 167 -14.23 -1.95 -10.07
CA LEU A 167 -13.06 -1.79 -9.21
C LEU A 167 -13.16 -0.52 -8.34
N LEU A 168 -13.49 0.62 -8.95
CA LEU A 168 -13.64 1.89 -8.24
C LEU A 168 -14.76 1.82 -7.20
N VAL A 169 -15.93 1.30 -7.57
CA VAL A 169 -17.07 1.11 -6.65
C VAL A 169 -16.68 0.22 -5.48
N ARG A 170 -16.02 -0.90 -5.76
CA ARG A 170 -15.59 -1.85 -4.74
C ARG A 170 -14.55 -1.26 -3.81
N LEU A 171 -13.60 -0.48 -4.33
CA LEU A 171 -12.63 0.28 -3.52
C LEU A 171 -13.30 1.27 -2.57
N MET A 172 -14.22 2.10 -3.07
CA MET A 172 -14.89 3.12 -2.28
C MET A 172 -15.85 2.50 -1.25
N LEU A 173 -16.73 1.61 -1.71
CA LEU A 173 -17.71 0.95 -0.84
C LEU A 173 -17.03 0.13 0.25
N LEU A 174 -16.02 -0.68 -0.08
CA LEU A 174 -15.36 -1.47 0.95
C LEU A 174 -14.60 -0.59 1.94
N SER A 175 -13.97 0.51 1.50
CA SER A 175 -13.32 1.47 2.41
C SER A 175 -14.28 2.01 3.47
N GLY A 176 -15.55 2.28 3.12
CA GLY A 176 -16.57 2.73 4.07
C GLY A 176 -17.21 1.58 4.87
N LEU A 177 -17.63 0.51 4.20
CA LEU A 177 -18.33 -0.62 4.83
C LEU A 177 -17.50 -1.29 5.90
N VAL A 178 -16.19 -1.46 5.67
CA VAL A 178 -15.33 -2.08 6.69
C VAL A 178 -15.31 -1.29 7.99
N LYS A 179 -15.43 0.05 7.94
CA LYS A 179 -15.41 0.90 9.13
C LYS A 179 -16.69 0.73 9.94
N LEU A 180 -17.84 0.66 9.28
CA LEU A 180 -19.13 0.42 9.95
C LEU A 180 -19.22 -1.01 10.51
N LEU A 181 -18.69 -1.98 9.76
CA LEU A 181 -18.74 -3.41 10.11
C LEU A 181 -17.59 -3.87 11.02
N SER A 182 -16.67 -2.99 11.39
CA SER A 182 -15.53 -3.34 12.25
C SER A 182 -15.91 -3.59 13.70
N GLY A 183 -17.04 -3.02 14.15
CA GLY A 183 -17.41 -2.96 15.56
C GLY A 183 -16.65 -1.91 16.36
N ASP A 184 -15.85 -1.04 15.72
CA ASP A 184 -15.17 0.05 16.41
C ASP A 184 -16.12 1.24 16.62
N GLU A 185 -16.35 1.57 17.88
CA GLU A 185 -17.23 2.66 18.33
C GLU A 185 -16.80 4.02 17.76
N CYS A 186 -15.50 4.24 17.52
CA CYS A 186 -14.99 5.52 17.01
C CYS A 186 -15.61 5.96 15.67
N TRP A 187 -16.05 4.99 14.85
CA TRP A 187 -16.71 5.30 13.59
C TRP A 187 -18.16 5.72 13.78
N TRP A 188 -18.83 5.15 14.78
CA TRP A 188 -20.25 5.37 15.06
C TRP A 188 -20.49 6.61 15.93
N ASP A 189 -19.56 6.94 16.83
CA ASP A 189 -19.58 8.16 17.64
C ASP A 189 -18.96 9.39 16.94
N LEU A 190 -18.48 9.22 15.70
CA LEU A 190 -17.83 10.24 14.87
C LEU A 190 -16.49 10.76 15.41
N SER A 191 -15.90 10.13 16.42
CA SER A 191 -14.61 10.51 17.03
C SER A 191 -13.38 10.00 16.26
N ALA A 192 -13.55 9.17 15.23
CA ALA A 192 -12.44 8.54 14.50
C ALA A 192 -11.36 9.53 14.03
N LEU A 193 -11.75 10.73 13.58
CA LEU A 193 -10.80 11.76 13.14
C LEU A 193 -10.18 12.58 14.29
N ASP A 194 -10.65 12.43 15.53
CA ASP A 194 -9.91 12.91 16.70
C ASP A 194 -8.56 12.19 16.83
N TYR A 195 -8.50 10.93 16.41
CA TYR A 195 -7.30 10.10 16.46
C TYR A 195 -6.53 10.09 15.15
N HIS A 196 -7.20 9.79 14.04
CA HIS A 196 -6.54 9.46 12.76
C HIS A 196 -5.51 10.50 12.30
N TYR A 197 -5.81 11.80 12.45
CA TYR A 197 -4.90 12.84 11.96
C TYR A 197 -3.50 12.77 12.57
N TRP A 198 -3.36 12.32 13.81
CA TRP A 198 -2.06 12.22 14.48
C TRP A 198 -1.56 10.79 14.62
N THR A 199 -2.45 9.78 14.64
CA THR A 199 -2.06 8.35 14.76
C THR A 199 -1.76 7.67 13.43
N GLN A 200 -2.16 8.27 12.30
CA GLN A 200 -1.86 7.74 10.97
C GLN A 200 -0.35 7.50 10.73
N PRO A 201 0.02 6.65 9.76
CA PRO A 201 1.39 6.20 9.56
C PRO A 201 2.40 7.33 9.41
N LEU A 202 2.17 8.21 8.44
CA LEU A 202 3.04 9.34 8.14
C LEU A 202 2.18 10.60 7.93
N PRO A 203 1.79 11.31 9.02
CA PRO A 203 1.14 12.60 8.88
C PRO A 203 2.12 13.63 8.32
N HIS A 204 1.59 14.74 7.84
CA HIS A 204 2.38 15.90 7.45
C HIS A 204 1.82 17.18 8.10
N ARG A 205 2.37 18.35 7.75
CA ARG A 205 2.07 19.62 8.43
C ARG A 205 0.58 19.93 8.51
N LEU A 206 -0.17 19.65 7.45
CA LEU A 206 -1.62 19.94 7.43
C LEU A 206 -2.42 19.01 8.34
N SER A 207 -1.94 17.80 8.62
CA SER A 207 -2.55 16.89 9.60
C SER A 207 -2.59 17.50 11.00
N VAL A 208 -1.56 18.26 11.37
CA VAL A 208 -1.47 18.96 12.67
C VAL A 208 -2.58 20.00 12.79
N TYR A 209 -2.79 20.78 11.73
CA TYR A 209 -3.83 21.80 11.69
C TYR A 209 -5.23 21.18 11.62
N ALA A 210 -5.40 20.12 10.84
CA ALA A 210 -6.67 19.38 10.76
C ALA A 210 -7.07 18.78 12.12
N HIS A 211 -6.11 18.24 12.87
CA HIS A 211 -6.34 17.74 14.23
C HIS A 211 -6.80 18.85 15.19
N GLN A 212 -6.31 20.08 15.02
CA GLN A 212 -6.66 21.21 15.90
C GLN A 212 -7.97 21.90 15.57
N MET A 213 -8.63 21.51 14.47
CA MET A 213 -9.96 22.04 14.16
C MET A 213 -10.97 21.70 15.27
N PRO A 214 -12.05 22.47 15.46
CA PRO A 214 -13.05 22.13 16.48
C PRO A 214 -13.68 20.75 16.27
N ALA A 215 -14.22 20.14 17.33
CA ALA A 215 -14.81 18.79 17.29
C ALA A 215 -15.86 18.63 16.18
N TRP A 216 -16.79 19.60 16.05
CA TRP A 216 -17.81 19.59 15.00
C TRP A 216 -17.23 19.45 13.58
N PHE A 217 -16.05 20.01 13.31
CA PHE A 217 -15.41 19.93 12.00
C PHE A 217 -14.88 18.52 11.74
N ARG A 218 -14.32 17.87 12.76
CA ARG A 218 -13.79 16.49 12.66
C ARG A 218 -14.94 15.49 12.56
N GLU A 219 -16.01 15.67 13.33
CA GLU A 219 -17.26 14.90 13.21
C GLU A 219 -17.88 15.06 11.80
N LEU A 220 -18.00 16.30 11.32
CA LEU A 220 -18.47 16.57 9.96
C LEU A 220 -17.57 15.91 8.91
N SER A 221 -16.25 15.91 9.13
CA SER A 221 -15.31 15.26 8.22
C SER A 221 -15.51 13.74 8.17
N VAL A 222 -15.86 13.08 9.29
CA VAL A 222 -16.25 11.66 9.31
C VAL A 222 -17.53 11.45 8.50
N LEU A 223 -18.56 12.28 8.71
CA LEU A 223 -19.82 12.19 7.98
C LEU A 223 -19.63 12.39 6.47
N VAL A 224 -18.86 13.41 6.07
CA VAL A 224 -18.52 13.67 4.67
C VAL A 224 -17.74 12.51 4.08
N MET A 225 -16.75 11.97 4.79
CA MET A 225 -16.02 10.78 4.36
C MET A 225 -16.99 9.62 4.10
N PHE A 226 -17.90 9.30 5.02
CA PHE A 226 -18.89 8.23 4.81
C PHE A 226 -19.84 8.52 3.66
N ALA A 227 -20.34 9.75 3.52
CA ALA A 227 -21.19 10.14 2.40
C ALA A 227 -20.49 9.94 1.05
N LEU A 228 -19.19 10.23 0.97
CA LEU A 228 -18.38 10.05 -0.24
C LEU A 228 -17.98 8.58 -0.45
N GLU A 229 -17.60 7.85 0.59
CA GLU A 229 -17.20 6.43 0.49
C GLU A 229 -18.39 5.50 0.20
N LEU A 230 -19.59 5.80 0.73
CA LEU A 230 -20.79 4.95 0.59
C LEU A 230 -21.79 5.49 -0.45
N GLY A 231 -21.94 6.81 -0.57
CA GLY A 231 -22.91 7.44 -1.46
C GLY A 231 -22.40 7.62 -2.89
N ALA A 232 -21.20 8.20 -3.07
CA ALA A 232 -20.61 8.43 -4.40
C ALA A 232 -20.52 7.17 -5.28
N PRO A 233 -20.12 5.97 -4.78
CA PRO A 233 -20.09 4.78 -5.62
C PRO A 233 -21.46 4.34 -6.17
N LEU A 234 -22.58 4.66 -5.50
CA LEU A 234 -23.92 4.36 -6.03
C LEU A 234 -24.23 5.14 -7.32
N LEU A 235 -23.59 6.29 -7.50
CA LEU A 235 -23.77 7.17 -8.66
C LEU A 235 -22.92 6.73 -9.87
N VAL A 236 -21.93 5.84 -9.69
CA VAL A 236 -20.97 5.43 -10.73
C VAL A 236 -21.63 4.70 -11.90
N PHE A 237 -22.72 3.98 -11.67
CA PHE A 237 -23.49 3.30 -12.72
C PHE A 237 -24.70 4.11 -13.20
N GLY A 238 -24.89 5.32 -12.67
CA GLY A 238 -26.01 6.19 -13.04
C GLY A 238 -25.83 6.91 -14.39
N PRO A 239 -26.79 7.80 -14.72
CA PRO A 239 -26.71 8.68 -15.88
C PRO A 239 -25.45 9.55 -15.91
N ARG A 240 -25.20 10.20 -17.05
CA ARG A 240 -24.01 11.04 -17.29
C ARG A 240 -23.68 11.98 -16.13
N ARG A 241 -24.66 12.74 -15.63
CA ARG A 241 -24.46 13.71 -14.56
C ARG A 241 -24.10 13.04 -13.23
N CYS A 242 -24.74 11.93 -12.89
CA CYS A 242 -24.42 11.15 -11.68
C CYS A 242 -22.96 10.68 -11.69
N LYS A 243 -22.46 10.18 -12.83
CA LYS A 243 -21.05 9.78 -12.97
C LYS A 243 -20.08 10.95 -12.80
N GLN A 244 -20.43 12.12 -13.33
CA GLN A 244 -19.61 13.34 -13.17
C GLN A 244 -19.57 13.78 -11.70
N VAL A 245 -20.71 13.74 -11.01
CA VAL A 245 -20.79 14.02 -9.58
C VAL A 245 -19.97 13.01 -8.78
N ALA A 246 -20.10 11.70 -9.07
CA ALA A 246 -19.31 10.65 -8.45
C ALA A 246 -17.80 10.88 -8.61
N ALA A 247 -17.37 11.22 -9.84
CA ALA A 247 -15.97 11.51 -10.13
C ALA A 247 -15.48 12.72 -9.31
N GLY A 248 -16.22 13.83 -9.31
CA GLY A 248 -15.87 15.02 -8.52
C GLY A 248 -15.82 14.75 -7.02
N ALA A 249 -16.80 14.02 -6.49
CA ALA A 249 -16.90 13.60 -5.10
C ALA A 249 -15.70 12.73 -4.66
N ILE A 250 -15.35 11.71 -5.44
CA ILE A 250 -14.22 10.82 -5.13
C ILE A 250 -12.89 11.56 -5.27
N VAL A 251 -12.73 12.39 -6.31
CA VAL A 251 -11.51 13.20 -6.50
C VAL A 251 -11.34 14.20 -5.34
N LEU A 252 -12.43 14.85 -4.90
CA LEU A 252 -12.40 15.73 -3.73
C LEU A 252 -11.95 14.97 -2.48
N LEU A 253 -12.51 13.79 -2.21
CA LEU A 253 -12.09 12.96 -1.08
C LEU A 253 -10.60 12.59 -1.18
N MET A 254 -10.11 12.18 -2.35
CA MET A 254 -8.69 11.84 -2.55
C MET A 254 -7.78 13.05 -2.33
N ALA A 255 -8.20 14.24 -2.76
CA ALA A 255 -7.46 15.48 -2.52
C ALA A 255 -7.38 15.81 -1.02
N LEU A 256 -8.50 15.68 -0.28
CA LEU A 256 -8.54 15.91 1.17
C LEU A 256 -7.69 14.89 1.95
N ILE A 257 -7.72 13.62 1.56
CA ILE A 257 -6.88 12.56 2.15
C ILE A 257 -5.39 12.87 1.89
N SER A 258 -5.01 13.19 0.65
CA SER A 258 -3.62 13.55 0.32
C SER A 258 -3.17 14.84 1.02
N ALA A 259 -4.08 15.80 1.20
CA ALA A 259 -3.81 17.03 1.94
C ALA A 259 -3.63 16.79 3.44
N THR A 260 -3.97 15.62 3.98
CA THR A 260 -3.90 15.37 5.43
C THR A 260 -3.07 14.13 5.79
N GLY A 261 -2.40 13.48 4.84
CA GLY A 261 -1.53 12.33 5.09
C GLY A 261 -0.69 11.94 3.88
N ASN A 262 0.35 11.13 4.11
CA ASN A 262 1.22 10.63 3.03
C ASN A 262 0.85 9.19 2.67
N TYR A 263 0.13 8.98 1.55
CA TYR A 263 -0.32 7.67 1.09
C TYR A 263 0.33 7.23 -0.24
N GLY A 264 1.51 7.79 -0.55
CA GLY A 264 2.23 7.51 -1.79
C GLY A 264 1.37 7.79 -3.03
N PHE A 265 1.35 6.83 -3.97
CA PHE A 265 0.58 6.95 -5.22
C PHE A 265 -0.88 6.50 -5.09
N PHE A 266 -1.38 6.14 -3.90
CA PHE A 266 -2.75 5.64 -3.71
C PHE A 266 -3.82 6.64 -4.17
N ASN A 267 -3.72 7.89 -3.73
CA ASN A 267 -4.71 8.92 -4.05
C ASN A 267 -4.73 9.21 -5.56
N LEU A 268 -3.53 9.31 -6.17
CA LEU A 268 -3.40 9.47 -7.62
C LEU A 268 -4.04 8.32 -8.38
N LEU A 269 -3.76 7.07 -7.98
CA LEU A 269 -4.32 5.89 -8.62
C LEU A 269 -5.86 5.86 -8.55
N THR A 270 -6.44 6.24 -7.41
CA THR A 270 -7.90 6.34 -7.26
C THR A 270 -8.49 7.47 -8.13
N VAL A 271 -7.81 8.60 -8.25
CA VAL A 271 -8.18 9.68 -9.20
C VAL A 271 -8.13 9.18 -10.65
N VAL A 272 -7.11 8.40 -11.01
CA VAL A 272 -6.99 7.78 -12.34
C VAL A 272 -8.16 6.83 -12.62
N LEU A 273 -8.62 6.06 -11.62
CA LEU A 273 -9.81 5.19 -11.75
C LEU A 273 -11.10 5.96 -11.98
N CYS A 274 -11.16 7.25 -11.62
CA CYS A 274 -12.30 8.12 -11.90
C CYS A 274 -12.35 8.59 -13.37
N ILE A 275 -11.25 8.50 -14.12
CA ILE A 275 -11.16 9.02 -15.50
C ILE A 275 -12.25 8.44 -16.41
N PRO A 276 -12.54 7.13 -16.40
CA PRO A 276 -13.59 6.52 -17.22
C PRO A 276 -15.04 6.85 -16.80
N LEU A 277 -15.26 7.69 -15.79
CA LEU A 277 -16.58 8.24 -15.45
C LEU A 277 -16.95 9.44 -16.33
N LEU A 278 -15.93 10.17 -16.82
CA LEU A 278 -16.05 11.34 -17.66
C LEU A 278 -15.89 10.94 -19.13
N ASP A 279 -16.84 11.33 -19.97
CA ASP A 279 -16.79 11.08 -21.41
C ASP A 279 -15.84 12.07 -22.12
N ASP A 280 -15.56 11.84 -23.41
CA ASP A 280 -14.62 12.69 -24.16
C ASP A 280 -15.09 14.15 -24.21
N ARG A 281 -16.40 14.42 -24.23
CA ARG A 281 -16.94 15.80 -24.17
C ARG A 281 -16.54 16.47 -22.86
N ALA A 282 -16.72 15.81 -21.71
CA ALA A 282 -16.31 16.37 -20.42
C ALA A 282 -14.81 16.63 -20.35
N TRP A 283 -13.99 15.70 -20.85
CA TRP A 283 -12.53 15.87 -20.89
C TRP A 283 -12.07 17.00 -21.81
N ARG A 284 -12.71 17.20 -22.97
CA ARG A 284 -12.38 18.33 -23.86
C ARG A 284 -12.66 19.68 -23.22
N VAL A 285 -13.81 19.79 -22.53
CA VAL A 285 -14.16 21.00 -21.76
C VAL A 285 -13.14 21.24 -20.65
N LEU A 286 -12.77 20.20 -19.89
CA LEU A 286 -11.82 20.32 -18.79
C LEU A 286 -10.39 20.64 -19.24
N LEU A 287 -9.96 20.13 -20.39
CA LEU A 287 -8.62 20.37 -20.95
C LEU A 287 -8.56 21.63 -21.83
N TRP A 288 -9.59 22.48 -21.82
CA TRP A 288 -9.69 23.70 -22.64
C TRP A 288 -9.40 23.49 -24.14
N ARG A 289 -9.67 22.30 -24.69
CA ARG A 289 -9.53 22.03 -26.12
C ARG A 289 -10.86 22.31 -26.81
N THR A 290 -10.98 23.48 -27.43
CA THR A 290 -12.18 23.96 -28.16
C THR A 290 -12.35 23.38 -29.57
N ALA A 291 -11.61 22.32 -29.93
CA ALA A 291 -11.72 21.74 -31.26
C ALA A 291 -13.13 21.15 -31.51
N PRO A 292 -13.76 21.45 -32.67
CA PRO A 292 -15.05 20.88 -33.01
C PRO A 292 -14.95 19.35 -33.10
N PRO A 293 -16.05 18.62 -32.83
CA PRO A 293 -16.05 17.18 -33.01
C PRO A 293 -15.66 16.85 -34.46
N ALA A 294 -14.72 15.94 -34.66
CA ALA A 294 -14.69 15.21 -35.92
C ALA A 294 -16.09 14.57 -36.06
N PRO A 295 -16.78 14.74 -37.21
CA PRO A 295 -18.09 14.14 -37.40
C PRO A 295 -18.00 12.63 -37.13
N PRO A 296 -19.03 12.01 -36.53
CA PRO A 296 -19.04 10.57 -36.39
C PRO A 296 -18.91 9.98 -37.79
N SER A 297 -17.80 9.30 -38.08
CA SER A 297 -17.83 8.37 -39.18
C SER A 297 -18.90 7.35 -38.81
N THR A 298 -19.98 7.29 -39.57
CA THR A 298 -20.97 6.21 -39.62
C THR A 298 -20.26 4.92 -40.03
N GLN A 299 -19.35 4.46 -39.20
CA GLN A 299 -18.84 3.10 -39.26
C GLN A 299 -19.73 2.35 -38.29
N SER A 300 -20.67 1.62 -38.88
CA SER A 300 -21.32 0.48 -38.24
C SER A 300 -20.30 -0.19 -37.33
N THR A 301 -20.49 -0.13 -36.01
CA THR A 301 -19.62 -0.88 -35.09
C THR A 301 -19.62 -2.32 -35.59
N PRO A 302 -18.51 -2.87 -36.09
CA PRO A 302 -18.50 -4.25 -36.49
C PRO A 302 -18.86 -5.03 -35.23
N ARG A 303 -20.05 -5.66 -35.22
CA ARG A 303 -20.49 -6.49 -34.11
C ARG A 303 -19.35 -7.48 -33.88
N ALA A 304 -18.74 -7.40 -32.70
CA ALA A 304 -17.71 -8.37 -32.35
C ALA A 304 -18.30 -9.76 -32.60
N PRO A 305 -17.57 -10.67 -33.28
CA PRO A 305 -18.05 -12.03 -33.52
C PRO A 305 -18.62 -12.59 -32.22
N GLY A 306 -19.76 -13.29 -32.26
CA GLY A 306 -20.47 -13.74 -31.05
C GLY A 306 -19.54 -14.40 -30.01
N ARG A 307 -18.55 -15.15 -30.49
CA ARG A 307 -17.48 -15.76 -29.67
C ARG A 307 -16.65 -14.75 -28.86
N ARG A 308 -16.23 -13.62 -29.42
CA ARG A 308 -15.46 -12.58 -28.71
C ARG A 308 -16.31 -11.90 -27.63
N ARG A 309 -17.59 -11.66 -27.91
CA ARG A 309 -18.53 -11.11 -26.92
C ARG A 309 -18.72 -12.09 -25.76
N ILE A 310 -18.97 -13.37 -26.05
CA ILE A 310 -19.10 -14.42 -25.04
C ILE A 310 -17.83 -14.51 -24.18
N ALA A 311 -16.64 -14.57 -24.80
CA ALA A 311 -15.38 -14.61 -24.07
C ALA A 311 -15.18 -13.40 -23.14
N THR A 312 -15.56 -12.20 -23.60
CA THR A 312 -15.48 -10.97 -22.78
C THR A 312 -16.43 -11.01 -21.59
N LEU A 313 -17.64 -11.54 -21.78
CA LEU A 313 -18.62 -11.70 -20.69
C LEU A 313 -18.18 -12.77 -19.69
N VAL A 314 -17.67 -13.91 -20.16
CA VAL A 314 -17.12 -14.97 -19.28
C VAL A 314 -15.97 -14.43 -18.45
N PHE A 315 -15.02 -13.71 -19.08
CA PHE A 315 -13.94 -13.05 -18.37
C PHE A 315 -14.46 -12.09 -17.29
N ALA A 316 -15.41 -11.21 -17.63
CA ALA A 316 -16.00 -10.29 -16.68
C ALA A 316 -16.68 -11.01 -15.50
N SER A 317 -17.43 -12.09 -15.77
CA SER A 317 -18.07 -12.90 -14.73
C SER A 317 -17.05 -13.53 -13.78
N VAL A 318 -15.92 -14.03 -14.29
CA VAL A 318 -14.83 -14.59 -13.46
C VAL A 318 -14.20 -13.51 -12.59
N VAL A 319 -13.89 -12.34 -13.16
CA VAL A 319 -13.33 -11.20 -12.41
C VAL A 319 -14.28 -10.77 -11.29
N VAL A 320 -15.56 -10.61 -11.59
CA VAL A 320 -16.58 -10.23 -10.60
C VAL A 320 -16.71 -11.29 -9.51
N LEU A 321 -16.74 -12.58 -9.87
CA LEU A 321 -16.80 -13.68 -8.92
C LEU A 321 -15.60 -13.64 -7.96
N LEU A 322 -14.37 -13.62 -8.49
CA LEU A 322 -13.16 -13.66 -7.67
C LEU A 322 -13.05 -12.43 -6.77
N THR A 323 -13.29 -11.22 -7.30
CA THR A 323 -13.25 -9.98 -6.51
C THR A 323 -14.35 -9.89 -5.46
N SER A 324 -15.54 -10.44 -5.73
CA SER A 324 -16.63 -10.52 -4.75
C SER A 324 -16.29 -11.49 -3.63
N VAL A 325 -15.68 -12.64 -3.96
CA VAL A 325 -15.16 -13.58 -2.96
C VAL A 325 -14.10 -12.92 -2.08
N SER A 326 -13.12 -12.22 -2.67
CA SER A 326 -12.12 -11.45 -1.90
C SER A 326 -12.77 -10.41 -0.99
N ALA A 327 -13.80 -9.70 -1.47
CA ALA A 327 -14.55 -8.73 -0.69
C ALA A 327 -15.23 -9.38 0.52
N LEU A 328 -15.98 -10.46 0.32
CA LEU A 328 -16.70 -11.18 1.39
C LEU A 328 -15.73 -11.75 2.44
N LEU A 329 -14.63 -12.37 2.00
CA LEU A 329 -13.57 -12.84 2.91
C LEU A 329 -12.93 -11.70 3.69
N GLY A 330 -12.69 -10.55 3.02
CA GLY A 330 -12.15 -9.35 3.66
C GLY A 330 -13.09 -8.73 4.69
N LEU A 331 -14.40 -8.90 4.53
CA LEU A 331 -15.43 -8.55 5.52
C LEU A 331 -15.53 -9.57 6.67
N GLY A 332 -14.74 -10.64 6.66
CA GLY A 332 -14.71 -11.65 7.71
C GLY A 332 -15.77 -12.74 7.58
N LEU A 333 -16.48 -12.81 6.46
CA LEU A 333 -17.44 -13.87 6.18
C LEU A 333 -16.70 -15.17 5.80
N SER A 334 -17.21 -16.30 6.30
CA SER A 334 -16.74 -17.63 5.90
C SER A 334 -17.49 -18.10 4.66
N LEU A 335 -16.79 -18.69 3.69
CA LEU A 335 -17.40 -19.18 2.45
C LEU A 335 -17.23 -20.70 2.32
N PRO A 336 -18.01 -21.37 1.45
CA PRO A 336 -17.82 -22.79 1.20
C PRO A 336 -16.39 -23.10 0.73
N ALA A 337 -15.79 -24.18 1.26
CA ALA A 337 -14.41 -24.57 0.98
C ALA A 337 -14.03 -24.64 -0.53
N PRO A 338 -14.90 -25.05 -1.47
CA PRO A 338 -14.57 -24.98 -2.90
C PRO A 338 -14.31 -23.56 -3.40
N VAL A 339 -15.07 -22.57 -2.90
CA VAL A 339 -14.96 -21.16 -3.28
C VAL A 339 -13.69 -20.56 -2.71
N GLU A 340 -13.38 -20.84 -1.43
CA GLU A 340 -12.13 -20.40 -0.81
C GLU A 340 -10.90 -21.01 -1.50
N ARG A 341 -10.96 -22.29 -1.91
CA ARG A 341 -9.88 -22.94 -2.68
C ARG A 341 -9.66 -22.28 -4.03
N LEU A 342 -10.73 -21.97 -4.77
CA LEU A 342 -10.62 -21.27 -6.06
C LEU A 342 -9.99 -19.88 -5.88
N HIS A 343 -10.41 -19.14 -4.85
CA HIS A 343 -9.82 -17.85 -4.53
C HIS A 343 -8.35 -17.97 -4.12
N ALA A 344 -8.01 -18.95 -3.27
CA ALA A 344 -6.63 -19.21 -2.86
C ALA A 344 -5.72 -19.58 -4.04
N TRP A 345 -6.25 -20.27 -5.05
CA TRP A 345 -5.54 -20.54 -6.29
C TRP A 345 -5.28 -19.27 -7.12
N ALA A 346 -6.19 -18.30 -7.12
CA ALA A 346 -6.00 -17.03 -7.84
C ALA A 346 -5.20 -15.98 -7.04
N ALA A 347 -5.08 -16.14 -5.72
CA ALA A 347 -4.45 -15.19 -4.81
C ALA A 347 -3.00 -14.78 -5.18
N PRO A 348 -2.13 -15.68 -5.69
CA PRO A 348 -0.77 -15.32 -6.07
C PRO A 348 -0.68 -14.24 -7.16
N LEU A 349 -1.73 -14.04 -7.96
CA LEU A 349 -1.76 -13.01 -9.00
C LEU A 349 -1.99 -11.60 -8.44
N THR A 350 -2.41 -11.48 -7.18
CA THR A 350 -2.69 -10.20 -6.49
C THR A 350 -3.53 -9.23 -7.33
N SER A 351 -4.42 -9.77 -8.16
CA SER A 351 -5.26 -9.03 -9.11
C SER A 351 -6.75 -9.12 -8.76
N PHE A 352 -7.09 -9.82 -7.68
CA PHE A 352 -8.44 -9.95 -7.14
C PHE A 352 -8.34 -9.72 -5.64
N ASN A 353 -8.47 -8.46 -5.22
CA ASN A 353 -8.12 -8.06 -3.86
C ASN A 353 -9.34 -7.62 -3.06
N SER A 354 -9.16 -7.50 -1.75
CA SER A 354 -10.10 -6.79 -0.87
C SER A 354 -9.49 -5.46 -0.42
N TYR A 355 -10.32 -4.54 0.05
CA TYR A 355 -9.89 -3.21 0.51
C TYR A 355 -10.50 -2.90 1.86
N GLY A 356 -9.72 -2.29 2.77
CA GLY A 356 -10.20 -1.99 4.10
C GLY A 356 -9.19 -1.33 5.03
N LEU A 357 -8.49 -0.30 4.54
CA LEU A 357 -7.57 0.49 5.36
C LEU A 357 -8.29 1.16 6.54
N PHE A 358 -7.60 1.20 7.68
CA PHE A 358 -8.06 1.83 8.92
C PHE A 358 -9.44 1.35 9.40
N ARG A 359 -9.74 0.06 9.19
CA ARG A 359 -10.97 -0.58 9.68
C ARG A 359 -11.21 -0.35 11.19
N VAL A 360 -10.15 -0.53 11.98
CA VAL A 360 -10.13 -0.28 13.43
C VAL A 360 -9.20 0.90 13.67
N MET A 361 -9.69 1.91 14.36
CA MET A 361 -9.01 3.16 14.61
C MET A 361 -7.87 2.96 15.60
N THR A 362 -6.70 3.45 15.23
CA THR A 362 -5.57 3.51 16.15
C THR A 362 -5.76 4.73 17.05
N ARG A 363 -5.96 4.51 18.36
CA ARG A 363 -6.22 5.56 19.36
C ARG A 363 -4.96 6.08 20.08
N ALA A 364 -3.81 5.47 19.79
CA ALA A 364 -2.51 5.87 20.31
C ALA A 364 -1.46 5.83 19.19
N ARG A 365 -0.38 6.60 19.32
CA ARG A 365 0.74 6.57 18.37
C ARG A 365 2.00 6.06 19.06
N PRO A 366 2.19 4.73 19.17
CA PRO A 366 3.49 4.20 19.52
C PRO A 366 4.48 4.49 18.38
N GLU A 367 5.69 4.89 18.73
CA GLU A 367 6.73 5.23 17.77
C GLU A 367 8.08 4.70 18.25
N LEU A 368 8.81 4.09 17.33
CA LEU A 368 10.12 3.48 17.61
C LEU A 368 11.23 4.50 17.48
N VAL A 369 12.05 4.60 18.51
CA VAL A 369 13.34 5.30 18.49
C VAL A 369 14.43 4.24 18.58
N ILE A 370 15.29 4.20 17.57
CA ILE A 370 16.42 3.28 17.49
C ILE A 370 17.67 4.11 17.73
N GLU A 371 18.45 3.72 18.72
CA GLU A 371 19.64 4.43 19.15
C GLU A 371 20.85 3.50 19.11
N GLY A 372 21.97 4.01 18.65
CA GLY A 372 23.25 3.33 18.75
C GLY A 372 24.14 3.90 19.83
N SER A 373 25.10 3.09 20.28
CA SER A 373 26.11 3.47 21.27
C SER A 373 27.43 2.73 21.03
N ARG A 374 28.55 3.36 21.40
CA ARG A 374 29.89 2.75 21.36
C ARG A 374 30.33 2.21 22.73
N ASP A 375 29.89 2.86 23.79
CA ASP A 375 30.27 2.63 25.19
C ASP A 375 29.15 1.93 25.99
N GLY A 376 27.91 1.97 25.51
CA GLY A 376 26.71 1.49 26.22
C GLY A 376 26.08 2.56 27.12
N GLU A 377 26.68 3.74 27.22
CA GLU A 377 26.27 4.83 28.11
C GLU A 377 25.72 6.02 27.33
N THR A 378 26.41 6.41 26.26
CA THR A 378 26.01 7.52 25.38
C THR A 378 25.25 6.98 24.18
N TRP A 379 24.00 7.39 24.03
CA TRP A 379 23.10 6.88 22.99
C TRP A 379 22.73 7.99 22.01
N ALA A 380 22.85 7.70 20.72
CA ALA A 380 22.52 8.62 19.64
C ALA A 380 21.45 8.03 18.71
N PRO A 381 20.35 8.76 18.41
CA PRO A 381 19.26 8.24 17.61
C PRO A 381 19.56 8.25 16.11
N TYR A 382 19.15 7.20 15.42
CA TYR A 382 19.05 7.22 13.95
C TYR A 382 17.84 8.05 13.52
N LEU A 383 18.01 8.93 12.53
CA LEU A 383 16.94 9.79 12.04
C LEU A 383 16.43 9.32 10.69
N PHE A 384 15.11 9.13 10.59
CA PHE A 384 14.44 8.76 9.34
C PHE A 384 13.99 10.01 8.56
N HIS A 385 13.61 9.81 7.30
CA HIS A 385 13.16 10.91 6.44
C HIS A 385 11.79 11.46 6.88
N HIS A 386 10.87 10.57 7.26
CA HIS A 386 9.46 10.90 7.53
C HIS A 386 8.97 10.51 8.93
N LYS A 387 9.75 9.79 9.75
CA LYS A 387 9.42 9.56 11.16
C LYS A 387 9.69 10.77 12.06
N PRO A 388 8.86 11.01 13.09
CA PRO A 388 8.99 12.14 14.01
C PRO A 388 9.97 11.86 15.16
N ILE A 389 11.24 11.56 14.86
CA ILE A 389 12.23 11.31 15.92
C ILE A 389 12.69 12.62 16.58
N GLU A 390 12.86 13.68 15.77
CA GLU A 390 13.14 15.04 16.23
C GLU A 390 11.83 15.75 16.58
N LEU A 391 11.71 16.22 17.81
CA LEU A 391 10.45 16.79 18.31
C LEU A 391 10.19 18.19 17.76
N GLU A 392 11.24 18.91 17.39
CA GLU A 392 11.23 20.27 16.84
C GLU A 392 11.02 20.29 15.31
N ARG A 393 10.99 19.12 14.68
CA ARG A 393 10.83 19.00 13.24
C ARG A 393 9.35 18.83 12.87
N ALA A 394 8.87 19.72 12.02
CA ALA A 394 7.54 19.60 11.44
C ALA A 394 7.39 18.28 10.65
N PRO A 395 6.23 17.59 10.73
CA PRO A 395 5.94 16.40 9.93
C PRO A 395 6.13 16.69 8.44
N SER A 396 6.83 15.81 7.71
CA SER A 396 7.24 16.06 6.32
C SER A 396 6.23 15.52 5.30
N PHE A 397 6.22 16.12 4.12
CA PHE A 397 5.42 15.67 2.98
C PHE A 397 6.27 14.80 2.05
N ALA A 398 5.82 13.59 1.74
CA ALA A 398 6.49 12.62 0.88
C ALA A 398 5.98 12.67 -0.58
N GLY A 399 4.92 13.43 -0.86
CA GLY A 399 4.32 13.47 -2.19
C GLY A 399 3.83 12.10 -2.63
N LEU A 400 4.20 11.72 -3.86
CA LEU A 400 3.85 10.41 -4.44
C LEU A 400 4.84 9.29 -4.04
N HIS A 401 5.95 9.63 -3.39
CA HIS A 401 6.89 8.65 -2.88
C HIS A 401 6.24 7.89 -1.72
N LEU A 402 6.47 6.59 -1.68
CA LEU A 402 6.10 5.73 -0.58
C LEU A 402 7.35 5.32 0.20
N PRO A 403 7.60 5.92 1.39
CA PRO A 403 8.71 5.52 2.26
C PRO A 403 8.38 4.18 2.93
N ARG A 404 8.82 3.07 2.33
CA ARG A 404 8.40 1.72 2.70
C ARG A 404 8.94 1.33 4.08
N LEU A 405 10.17 1.71 4.41
CA LEU A 405 10.77 1.46 5.73
C LEU A 405 10.03 2.25 6.83
N ASP A 406 9.81 3.56 6.65
CA ASP A 406 9.09 4.37 7.63
C ASP A 406 7.65 3.84 7.83
N TRP A 407 6.95 3.47 6.76
CA TRP A 407 5.63 2.84 6.88
C TRP A 407 5.66 1.52 7.66
N GLN A 408 6.62 0.63 7.36
CA GLN A 408 6.74 -0.65 8.09
C GLN A 408 7.13 -0.47 9.56
N LEU A 409 7.95 0.53 9.88
CA LEU A 409 8.27 0.85 11.27
C LEU A 409 7.04 1.37 12.06
N TRP A 410 6.06 1.99 11.40
CA TRP A 410 4.79 2.34 12.05
C TRP A 410 4.00 1.08 12.42
N PHE A 411 3.89 0.11 11.51
CA PHE A 411 3.28 -1.19 11.81
C PHE A 411 4.02 -1.94 12.92
N ALA A 412 5.35 -1.96 12.88
CA ALA A 412 6.16 -2.59 13.93
C ALA A 412 5.91 -1.98 15.31
N ALA A 413 5.74 -0.65 15.40
CA ALA A 413 5.44 0.04 16.65
C ALA A 413 4.06 -0.34 17.22
N LEU A 414 3.07 -0.59 16.36
CA LEU A 414 1.76 -1.05 16.80
C LEU A 414 1.81 -2.46 17.41
N GLU A 415 2.70 -3.32 16.90
CA GLU A 415 2.94 -4.67 17.42
C GLU A 415 3.93 -4.70 18.61
N HIS A 416 4.02 -3.63 19.41
CA HIS A 416 4.98 -3.53 20.53
C HIS A 416 4.85 -4.61 21.60
N ASP A 417 3.70 -5.28 21.71
CA ASP A 417 3.53 -6.41 22.62
C ASP A 417 4.10 -7.73 22.06
N ARG A 418 4.51 -7.74 20.77
CA ARG A 418 5.04 -8.91 20.05
C ARG A 418 6.17 -8.53 19.06
N PRO A 419 7.27 -7.92 19.54
CA PRO A 419 8.32 -7.35 18.68
C PRO A 419 9.04 -8.38 17.79
N TYR A 420 9.01 -9.66 18.16
CA TYR A 420 9.65 -10.76 17.42
C TYR A 420 8.79 -11.37 16.32
N ARG A 421 7.58 -10.85 16.05
CA ARG A 421 6.67 -11.44 15.07
C ARG A 421 7.20 -11.33 13.63
N SER A 422 8.04 -10.34 13.36
CA SER A 422 8.54 -10.06 12.01
C SER A 422 10.06 -10.23 11.93
N SER A 423 10.52 -11.07 11.00
CA SER A 423 11.94 -11.42 10.85
C SER A 423 12.80 -10.29 10.28
N TRP A 424 12.19 -9.26 9.68
CA TRP A 424 12.91 -8.16 9.07
C TRP A 424 13.50 -7.19 10.09
N TYR A 425 12.87 -7.00 11.27
CA TYR A 425 13.32 -6.02 12.24
C TYR A 425 14.66 -6.38 12.90
N PRO A 426 14.88 -7.62 13.37
CA PRO A 426 16.20 -8.04 13.85
C PRO A 426 17.28 -7.90 12.78
N ARG A 427 16.98 -8.25 11.52
CA ARG A 427 17.91 -8.05 10.40
C ARG A 427 18.20 -6.57 10.15
N PHE A 428 17.21 -5.70 10.28
CA PHE A 428 17.44 -4.26 10.18
C PHE A 428 18.46 -3.79 11.24
N LEU A 429 18.34 -4.24 12.49
CA LEU A 429 19.32 -3.94 13.54
C LEU A 429 20.72 -4.51 13.22
N GLU A 430 20.79 -5.74 12.71
CA GLU A 430 22.04 -6.37 12.26
C GLU A 430 22.73 -5.55 11.18
N ARG A 431 21.97 -5.07 10.18
CA ARG A 431 22.50 -4.22 9.09
C ARG A 431 22.99 -2.86 9.57
N LEU A 432 22.38 -2.30 10.61
CA LEU A 432 22.86 -1.08 11.25
C LEU A 432 24.15 -1.32 12.04
N LEU A 433 24.26 -2.43 12.80
CA LEU A 433 25.46 -2.81 13.55
C LEU A 433 26.65 -3.19 12.66
N SER A 434 26.38 -3.73 11.48
CA SER A 434 27.40 -4.04 10.45
C SER A 434 27.75 -2.82 9.58
N GLY A 435 27.00 -1.72 9.69
CA GLY A 435 27.26 -0.50 8.91
C GLY A 435 26.93 -0.63 7.41
N SER A 436 25.93 -1.45 7.04
CA SER A 436 25.50 -1.64 5.65
C SER A 436 25.17 -0.30 4.99
N ALA A 437 25.98 0.12 4.00
CA ALA A 437 25.80 1.39 3.32
C ALA A 437 24.43 1.51 2.61
N PRO A 438 23.93 0.46 1.90
CA PRO A 438 22.60 0.49 1.31
C PRO A 438 21.46 0.69 2.32
N VAL A 439 21.57 0.11 3.52
CA VAL A 439 20.55 0.25 4.58
C VAL A 439 20.64 1.62 5.25
N LEU A 440 21.85 2.11 5.52
CA LEU A 440 22.06 3.45 6.06
C LEU A 440 21.58 4.55 5.10
N ALA A 441 21.61 4.32 3.78
CA ALA A 441 21.07 5.22 2.77
C ALA A 441 19.54 5.35 2.79
N LEU A 442 18.81 4.42 3.46
CA LEU A 442 17.38 4.57 3.71
C LEU A 442 17.08 5.58 4.84
N LEU A 443 18.10 5.97 5.59
CA LEU A 443 17.99 6.88 6.73
C LEU A 443 18.43 8.28 6.31
N ARG A 444 17.84 9.28 6.95
CA ARG A 444 18.25 10.68 6.73
C ARG A 444 19.57 10.99 7.42
N THR A 445 19.80 10.42 8.61
CA THR A 445 21.02 10.69 9.38
C THR A 445 21.50 9.44 10.10
N ASN A 446 22.77 9.10 9.84
CA ASN A 446 23.54 8.13 10.59
C ASN A 446 24.41 8.87 11.64
N PRO A 447 24.19 8.67 12.95
CA PRO A 447 25.01 9.31 13.99
C PRO A 447 26.43 8.73 14.10
N PHE A 448 26.74 7.65 13.37
CA PHE A 448 28.02 6.94 13.43
C PHE A 448 28.70 6.86 12.05
N PRO A 449 29.19 7.99 11.50
CA PRO A 449 29.71 8.02 10.12
C PRO A 449 31.08 7.36 9.94
N GLY A 450 31.93 7.32 10.99
CA GLY A 450 33.29 6.77 10.88
C GLY A 450 33.40 5.26 11.13
N ALA A 451 32.53 4.70 11.97
CA ALA A 451 32.49 3.28 12.30
C ALA A 451 31.14 2.97 12.94
N PRO A 452 30.53 1.80 12.67
CA PRO A 452 29.22 1.43 13.21
C PRO A 452 29.23 1.40 14.75
N PRO A 453 28.06 1.55 15.40
CA PRO A 453 27.96 1.44 16.84
C PRO A 453 28.22 0.00 17.30
N ARG A 454 28.62 -0.16 18.56
CA ARG A 454 28.78 -1.49 19.18
C ARG A 454 27.45 -2.03 19.67
N PHE A 455 26.57 -1.15 20.13
CA PHE A 455 25.29 -1.50 20.72
C PHE A 455 24.15 -0.77 20.01
N LEU A 456 23.02 -1.45 19.87
CA LEU A 456 21.75 -0.82 19.50
C LEU A 456 20.70 -1.11 20.58
N ARG A 457 19.85 -0.12 20.85
CA ARG A 457 18.63 -0.31 21.63
C ARG A 457 17.44 0.25 20.86
N SER A 458 16.28 -0.35 21.10
CA SER A 458 15.02 0.10 20.53
C SER A 458 14.04 0.41 21.65
N THR A 459 13.55 1.65 21.68
CA THR A 459 12.59 2.12 22.67
C THR A 459 11.32 2.56 21.95
N VAL A 460 10.17 2.11 22.44
CA VAL A 460 8.88 2.61 22.00
C VAL A 460 8.42 3.72 22.94
N TYR A 461 7.91 4.80 22.38
CA TYR A 461 7.32 5.91 23.12
C TYR A 461 5.90 6.17 22.64
N SER A 462 5.09 6.83 23.47
CA SER A 462 3.84 7.44 23.04
C SER A 462 4.12 8.84 22.48
N TYR A 463 3.61 9.13 21.28
CA TYR A 463 3.77 10.43 20.62
C TYR A 463 2.43 11.13 20.43
N GLU A 464 2.38 12.43 20.65
CA GLU A 464 1.20 13.25 20.33
C GLU A 464 1.63 14.51 19.59
N PHE A 465 0.71 15.15 18.87
CA PHE A 465 0.98 16.50 18.38
C PHE A 465 1.11 17.48 19.55
N SER A 466 2.03 18.42 19.39
CA SER A 466 2.18 19.57 20.27
C SER A 466 0.93 20.47 20.28
N SER A 467 0.76 21.19 21.38
CA SER A 467 -0.22 22.27 21.49
C SER A 467 0.15 23.47 20.58
N PRO A 468 -0.81 24.35 20.24
CA PRO A 468 -0.52 25.59 19.50
C PRO A 468 0.52 26.50 20.16
N ALA A 469 0.64 26.49 21.50
CA ALA A 469 1.64 27.28 22.22
C ALA A 469 3.05 26.71 22.04
N GLU A 470 3.23 25.41 22.25
CA GLU A 470 4.52 24.72 22.06
C GLU A 470 4.98 24.78 20.61
N ARG A 471 4.06 24.68 19.65
CA ARG A 471 4.40 24.80 18.23
C ARG A 471 4.91 26.19 17.87
N ARG A 472 4.38 27.25 18.47
CA ARG A 472 4.93 28.61 18.33
C ARG A 472 6.34 28.73 18.92
N ALA A 473 6.67 27.91 19.92
CA ALA A 473 8.01 27.80 20.49
C ALA A 473 8.94 26.84 19.71
N GLY A 474 8.46 26.20 18.64
CA GLY A 474 9.25 25.35 17.75
C GLY A 474 9.07 23.85 17.94
N THR A 475 8.34 23.38 18.95
CA THR A 475 8.11 21.95 19.20
C THR A 475 6.87 21.47 18.45
N TRP A 476 7.00 20.44 17.63
CA TRP A 476 5.91 19.86 16.84
C TRP A 476 5.31 18.60 17.47
N TRP A 477 6.10 17.85 18.24
CA TRP A 477 5.70 16.58 18.84
C TRP A 477 5.95 16.55 20.35
N ARG A 478 5.05 15.90 21.09
CA ARG A 478 5.27 15.49 22.47
C ARG A 478 5.59 14.00 22.48
N ARG A 479 6.53 13.61 23.33
CA ARG A 479 6.95 12.22 23.51
C ARG A 479 6.96 11.84 24.98
N ARG A 480 6.36 10.71 25.34
CA ARG A 480 6.22 10.23 26.73
C ARG A 480 6.34 8.71 26.82
N ASP A 481 6.41 8.20 28.04
CA ASP A 481 6.28 6.78 28.40
C ASP A 481 7.26 5.85 27.66
N PRO A 482 8.59 6.07 27.81
CA PRO A 482 9.58 5.17 27.23
C PRO A 482 9.39 3.74 27.74
N ARG A 483 9.24 2.80 26.82
CA ARG A 483 9.23 1.37 27.11
C ARG A 483 10.25 0.64 26.22
N PRO A 484 10.99 -0.34 26.75
CA PRO A 484 11.81 -1.20 25.89
C PRO A 484 10.94 -1.89 24.83
N PHE A 485 11.34 -1.81 23.56
CA PHE A 485 10.67 -2.52 22.47
C PHE A 485 11.43 -3.78 22.06
N PHE A 486 12.76 -3.66 21.93
CA PHE A 486 13.66 -4.76 21.62
C PHE A 486 14.80 -4.74 22.64
N PRO A 487 15.34 -5.90 23.06
CA PRO A 487 16.51 -5.93 23.94
C PRO A 487 17.65 -5.13 23.32
N THR A 488 18.53 -4.61 24.17
CA THR A 488 19.79 -4.05 23.69
C THR A 488 20.60 -5.16 23.04
N VAL A 489 21.12 -4.92 21.84
CA VAL A 489 21.82 -5.92 21.03
C VAL A 489 23.19 -5.43 20.58
N THR A 490 24.08 -6.38 20.37
CA THR A 490 25.40 -6.21 19.77
C THR A 490 25.57 -7.23 18.64
N LEU A 491 26.58 -7.02 17.81
CA LEU A 491 27.03 -7.99 16.83
C LEU A 491 28.25 -8.73 17.40
N GLU A 492 28.13 -10.04 17.60
CA GLU A 492 29.23 -10.92 18.02
C GLU A 492 29.36 -12.05 17.00
N ASP A 493 30.54 -12.23 16.43
CA ASP A 493 30.81 -13.23 15.37
C ASP A 493 29.86 -13.14 14.15
N GLY A 494 29.34 -11.93 13.87
CA GLY A 494 28.36 -11.70 12.80
C GLY A 494 26.92 -12.04 13.18
N GLU A 495 26.66 -12.46 14.42
CA GLU A 495 25.32 -12.76 14.92
C GLU A 495 24.82 -11.71 15.91
N LEU A 496 23.52 -11.45 15.87
CA LEU A 496 22.85 -10.51 16.76
C LEU A 496 22.68 -11.15 18.15
N ARG A 497 23.33 -10.59 19.17
CA ARG A 497 23.21 -11.08 20.56
C ARG A 497 22.58 -10.05 21.48
N SER A 498 21.63 -10.49 22.31
CA SER A 498 21.03 -9.65 23.34
C SER A 498 21.96 -9.50 24.54
N ILE A 499 22.14 -8.27 25.01
CA ILE A 499 22.86 -7.98 26.23
C ILE A 499 21.82 -7.71 27.32
N SER A 500 21.88 -8.50 28.39
CA SER A 500 21.19 -8.21 29.64
C SER A 500 21.90 -7.03 30.30
N ILE A 501 21.56 -5.80 29.91
CA ILE A 501 21.99 -4.63 30.69
C ILE A 501 21.11 -4.64 31.94
N THR A 502 21.68 -5.11 33.05
CA THR A 502 21.10 -4.89 34.38
C THR A 502 21.01 -3.38 34.56
N LEU A 503 19.80 -2.83 34.38
CA LEU A 503 19.50 -1.48 34.81
C LEU A 503 19.80 -1.41 36.31
N SER A 504 20.87 -0.70 36.67
CA SER A 504 21.19 -0.34 38.05
C SER A 504 20.10 0.60 38.56
N LEU A 505 18.93 0.06 38.88
CA LEU A 505 17.89 0.80 39.58
C LEU A 505 18.41 1.17 40.98
N PRO A 506 18.14 2.38 41.49
CA PRO A 506 18.46 2.73 42.87
C PRO A 506 17.86 1.70 43.84
N PRO A 507 18.51 1.39 44.98
CA PRO A 507 18.24 0.23 45.84
C PRO A 507 16.84 0.18 46.47
N THR A 508 15.97 1.14 46.17
CA THR A 508 14.60 1.25 46.66
C THR A 508 13.54 0.62 45.75
N TRP A 509 13.89 0.18 44.53
CA TRP A 509 12.93 -0.43 43.60
C TRP A 509 13.16 -1.94 43.45
N LYS A 510 12.46 -2.74 44.26
CA LYS A 510 12.41 -4.20 44.10
C LYS A 510 11.50 -4.56 42.93
N LEU A 511 12.09 -4.96 41.81
CA LEU A 511 11.35 -5.55 40.70
C LEU A 511 11.16 -7.04 40.98
N THR A 512 9.96 -7.43 41.41
CA THR A 512 9.58 -8.83 41.56
C THR A 512 9.35 -9.42 40.17
N VAL A 513 10.37 -10.07 39.59
CA VAL A 513 10.20 -10.87 38.38
C VAL A 513 9.55 -12.20 38.79
N PRO A 514 8.35 -12.56 38.30
CA PRO A 514 7.80 -13.88 38.55
C PRO A 514 8.65 -14.93 37.85
N ARG A 515 9.37 -15.76 38.63
CA ARG A 515 9.88 -17.04 38.15
C ARG A 515 8.67 -17.91 37.83
N ASN A 516 8.35 -18.04 36.55
CA ASN A 516 7.66 -19.16 35.86
C ASN A 516 6.67 -18.66 34.81
N VAL A 517 7.11 -18.48 33.55
CA VAL A 517 6.21 -18.60 32.39
C VAL A 517 6.97 -19.20 31.18
N PHE A 518 7.38 -20.46 31.29
CA PHE A 518 7.43 -21.37 30.14
C PHE A 518 6.35 -22.42 30.37
N ARG A 519 5.09 -22.08 30.07
CA ARG A 519 4.05 -23.08 29.83
C ARG A 519 3.17 -22.59 28.69
N CYS A 520 3.27 -23.33 27.60
CA CYS A 520 2.40 -23.29 26.45
C CYS A 520 0.95 -23.43 26.92
N ALA A 521 0.18 -22.33 26.90
CA ALA A 521 -1.24 -22.34 27.21
C ALA A 521 -2.03 -22.20 25.91
N LYS A 522 -2.87 -23.22 25.66
CA LYS A 522 -3.84 -23.33 24.57
C LYS A 522 -4.76 -22.10 24.52
N ARG A 523 -5.20 -21.78 23.29
CA ARG A 523 -6.14 -20.73 22.86
C ARG A 523 -7.22 -20.37 23.90
N PRO A 524 -7.70 -19.11 23.90
CA PRO A 524 -8.99 -18.87 23.26
C PRO A 524 -9.05 -17.65 22.31
N LYS A 525 -10.13 -17.71 21.52
CA LYS A 525 -10.77 -16.84 20.52
C LYS A 525 -10.43 -15.34 20.54
N TYR A 526 -10.45 -14.73 19.34
CA TYR A 526 -10.10 -13.36 18.94
C TYR A 526 -8.67 -13.17 18.40
N ALA A 527 -8.40 -13.77 17.24
CA ALA A 527 -7.19 -13.51 16.45
C ALA A 527 -7.48 -13.61 14.95
N ARG A 528 -8.00 -12.54 14.37
CA ARG A 528 -7.95 -12.24 12.91
C ARG A 528 -7.92 -10.72 12.74
N ILE A 529 -6.79 -10.11 13.07
CA ILE A 529 -6.53 -8.70 12.80
C ILE A 529 -5.08 -8.62 12.31
N PHE A 530 -4.91 -8.08 11.10
CA PHE A 530 -3.68 -8.00 10.30
C PHE A 530 -3.07 -9.35 9.87
N ALA A 531 -3.69 -9.97 8.86
CA ALA A 531 -3.00 -10.58 7.70
C ALA A 531 -4.00 -11.32 6.81
N THR A 532 -4.72 -10.61 5.93
CA THR A 532 -5.46 -11.24 4.83
C THR A 532 -5.54 -10.31 3.62
N SER A 533 -4.46 -10.30 2.83
CA SER A 533 -4.50 -10.38 1.37
C SER A 533 -3.06 -10.65 0.92
N ALA A 534 -2.78 -11.90 0.50
CA ALA A 534 -1.47 -12.42 0.07
C ALA A 534 -0.34 -12.37 1.13
N GLY A 535 -0.25 -13.41 1.97
CA GLY A 535 0.97 -13.61 2.79
C GLY A 535 0.87 -14.55 3.99
N SER A 536 -0.33 -14.89 4.48
CA SER A 536 -0.50 -15.61 5.75
C SER A 536 -0.82 -17.11 5.66
N SER A 537 -0.81 -17.72 4.47
CA SER A 537 -1.10 -19.16 4.34
C SER A 537 0.12 -20.07 4.43
N TRP A 538 1.35 -19.54 4.50
CA TRP A 538 2.57 -20.35 4.40
C TRP A 538 3.38 -20.50 5.69
N SER A 539 3.12 -19.68 6.72
CA SER A 539 3.88 -19.73 7.98
C SER A 539 3.42 -20.83 8.96
N ASN A 540 2.31 -21.53 8.68
CA ASN A 540 1.70 -22.48 9.62
C ASN A 540 1.76 -23.96 9.19
N GLN A 541 2.53 -24.32 8.14
CA GLN A 541 2.65 -25.71 7.67
C GLN A 541 4.07 -26.31 7.73
N LEU A 542 5.02 -25.63 8.38
CA LEU A 542 6.37 -26.16 8.62
C LEU A 542 6.66 -26.18 10.13
N SER A 543 5.89 -26.98 10.87
CA SER A 543 6.29 -27.44 12.21
C SER A 543 6.96 -28.80 12.03
N PRO A 544 8.23 -28.99 12.43
CA PRO A 544 8.81 -30.32 12.47
C PRO A 544 8.09 -31.13 13.55
N HIS A 545 7.64 -32.33 13.19
CA HIS A 545 7.36 -33.38 14.15
C HIS A 545 8.66 -33.70 14.89
N CYS A 546 8.87 -33.10 16.07
CA CYS A 546 9.76 -33.68 17.06
C CYS A 546 8.95 -34.73 17.81
N SER A 547 9.19 -35.98 17.44
CA SER A 547 8.82 -37.16 18.22
C SER A 547 9.53 -37.12 19.58
N GLY A 548 8.72 -37.07 20.63
CA GLY A 548 9.00 -37.55 21.97
C GLY A 548 7.79 -38.36 22.40
#